data_AF-A0AAD2C547-F1
#
_entry.id   AF-A0AAD2C547-F1
#
_cell.length_a   1.000
_cell.length_b   1.000
_cell.length_c   1.000
_cell.angle_alpha   90.00
_cell.angle_beta   90.00
_cell.angle_gamma   90.00
#
_symmetry.space_group_name_H-M   'P 1'
#
loop_
_entity.id
_entity.type
_entity.pdbx_description
1 polymer ?
#
loop_
_entity_poly.entity_id
_entity_poly.type
_entity_poly.pdbx_seq_one_letter_code
_entity_poly.pdbx_strand_id
1 'polypeptide(L)'
;MMSKVALSKVWSAGCAIAILAGCLLVACEKSSDAASIADAMPNATEAQREMIRRMEKTAPPTLNGVQLYTGPERTPTTKKGLTIVGYNYTDSAITNFSVDGAGAGNIEVSSRSYSYGGGACCAPIPQEKPLPIPVDIKWQRDGIGQRPWCTQTVLLTGPMPKEANYFEVHFYQDGTIQVAITDYPSRPRVMMDRYSPALRKANGNVNNDTQHARCGDE
;
A
#
# COMPACT_ATOMS: atom_id res chain seq x y z
N MET A 1 9.26 51.91 -44.13
CA MET A 1 7.77 51.81 -44.16
C MET A 1 7.37 50.46 -43.60
N MET A 2 6.39 50.52 -42.69
CA MET A 2 5.65 49.48 -41.94
C MET A 2 5.32 48.21 -42.73
N SER A 3 4.92 47.06 -42.18
CA SER A 3 4.83 46.39 -40.87
C SER A 3 4.03 45.10 -41.17
N LYS A 4 4.28 43.98 -40.49
CA LYS A 4 3.25 43.00 -40.02
C LYS A 4 3.88 41.83 -39.24
N VAL A 5 3.92 41.97 -37.91
CA VAL A 5 3.19 41.20 -36.87
C VAL A 5 3.73 39.80 -36.58
N ALA A 6 4.31 39.66 -35.39
CA ALA A 6 4.50 38.42 -34.63
C ALA A 6 3.31 38.21 -33.68
N LEU A 7 2.92 36.97 -33.41
CA LEU A 7 2.22 36.60 -32.16
C LEU A 7 2.32 35.11 -31.84
N SER A 8 2.26 34.84 -30.55
CA SER A 8 2.88 33.76 -29.78
C SER A 8 1.97 32.57 -29.44
N LYS A 9 2.61 31.50 -28.95
CA LYS A 9 2.06 30.33 -28.23
C LYS A 9 0.82 30.64 -27.38
N VAL A 10 -0.17 29.75 -27.43
CA VAL A 10 -1.23 29.66 -26.42
C VAL A 10 -1.39 28.20 -25.99
N TRP A 11 -1.03 27.93 -24.73
CA TRP A 11 -1.51 26.83 -23.90
C TRP A 11 -2.92 27.21 -23.43
N SER A 12 -3.90 26.34 -23.60
CA SER A 12 -5.23 26.55 -23.02
C SER A 12 -5.37 25.72 -21.74
N ALA A 13 -4.99 26.33 -20.61
CA ALA A 13 -5.54 26.01 -19.30
C ALA A 13 -6.87 26.75 -19.17
N GLY A 14 -7.98 26.01 -19.13
CA GLY A 14 -9.32 26.58 -19.01
C GLY A 14 -9.63 26.98 -17.57
N CYS A 15 -9.35 28.22 -17.20
CA CYS A 15 -9.92 28.88 -16.03
C CYS A 15 -10.95 29.91 -16.55
N ALA A 16 -12.24 29.62 -16.42
CA ALA A 16 -13.29 30.59 -16.69
C ALA A 16 -13.77 31.20 -15.37
N ILE A 17 -13.49 32.49 -15.19
CA ILE A 17 -13.93 33.31 -14.05
C ILE A 17 -15.29 33.92 -14.42
N ALA A 18 -16.32 33.70 -13.61
CA ALA A 18 -17.54 34.50 -13.61
C ALA A 18 -17.80 35.03 -12.19
N ILE A 19 -17.73 36.35 -12.04
CA ILE A 19 -17.98 37.10 -10.81
C ILE A 19 -19.48 37.37 -10.74
N LEU A 20 -20.16 36.93 -9.69
CA LEU A 20 -21.40 37.53 -9.16
C LEU A 20 -21.65 37.02 -7.73
N ALA A 21 -21.65 37.96 -6.78
CA ALA A 21 -22.15 37.89 -5.41
C ALA A 21 -22.17 36.52 -4.67
N GLY A 22 -21.19 36.34 -3.77
CA GLY A 22 -21.27 35.39 -2.65
C GLY A 22 -20.51 34.07 -2.86
N CYS A 23 -19.41 33.91 -2.14
CA CYS A 23 -18.56 32.70 -2.05
C CYS A 23 -17.78 32.29 -3.31
N LEU A 24 -16.63 32.93 -3.55
CA LEU A 24 -15.50 32.31 -4.22
C LEU A 24 -14.50 31.81 -3.17
N LEU A 25 -14.49 30.50 -2.92
CA LEU A 25 -13.29 29.80 -2.47
C LEU A 25 -13.03 28.68 -3.48
N VAL A 26 -12.32 29.04 -4.55
CA VAL A 26 -11.62 28.09 -5.41
C VAL A 26 -10.39 27.65 -4.61
N ALA A 27 -10.42 26.43 -4.09
CA ALA A 27 -9.25 25.75 -3.58
C ALA A 27 -9.15 24.38 -4.27
N CYS A 28 -8.68 24.39 -5.50
CA CYS A 28 -8.05 23.25 -6.14
C CYS A 28 -6.63 23.70 -6.52
N GLU A 29 -5.68 22.76 -6.42
CA GLU A 29 -4.23 22.91 -6.67
C GLU A 29 -3.39 23.50 -5.53
N LYS A 30 -3.12 22.67 -4.52
CA LYS A 30 -1.81 22.63 -3.83
C LYS A 30 -1.77 21.46 -2.84
N SER A 31 -1.44 20.25 -3.30
CA SER A 31 -1.02 19.21 -2.34
C SER A 31 -0.15 18.08 -2.91
N SER A 32 0.31 18.12 -4.17
CA SER A 32 1.15 17.03 -4.69
C SER A 32 2.65 17.23 -4.42
N ASP A 33 3.09 18.44 -4.08
CA ASP A 33 4.52 18.80 -4.08
C ASP A 33 5.05 19.20 -2.69
N ALA A 34 4.21 19.18 -1.65
CA ALA A 34 4.63 19.53 -0.29
C ALA A 34 5.39 18.34 0.34
N ALA A 35 6.59 18.61 0.87
CA ALA A 35 7.44 17.60 1.51
C ALA A 35 6.90 17.13 2.88
N SER A 36 5.92 17.84 3.46
CA SER A 36 5.27 17.56 4.74
C SER A 36 3.81 18.05 4.72
N ILE A 37 2.92 17.36 5.44
CA ILE A 37 1.51 17.78 5.63
C ILE A 37 1.47 19.11 6.39
N ALA A 38 2.46 19.37 7.26
CA ALA A 38 2.59 20.62 7.99
C ALA A 38 2.66 21.85 7.07
N ASP A 39 3.28 21.70 5.89
CA ASP A 39 3.47 22.80 4.94
C ASP A 39 2.20 23.10 4.12
N ALA A 40 1.26 22.16 4.10
CA ALA A 40 -0.04 22.28 3.43
C ALA A 40 -1.15 22.82 4.35
N MET A 41 -0.88 23.08 5.63
CA MET A 41 -1.87 23.56 6.61
C MET A 41 -1.84 25.10 6.75
N PRO A 42 -2.75 25.84 6.10
CA PRO A 42 -2.70 27.31 6.06
C PRO A 42 -2.93 27.96 7.44
N ASN A 43 -3.60 27.27 8.36
CA ASN A 43 -4.03 27.82 9.66
C ASN A 43 -3.26 27.24 10.87
N ALA A 44 -2.19 26.47 10.65
CA ALA A 44 -1.37 25.93 11.73
C ALA A 44 -0.24 26.91 12.12
N THR A 45 -0.06 27.14 13.43
CA THR A 45 1.10 27.89 13.99
C THR A 45 2.40 27.14 13.75
N GLU A 46 3.56 27.83 13.76
CA GLU A 46 4.85 27.16 13.55
C GLU A 46 5.14 26.08 14.61
N ALA A 47 4.71 26.28 15.86
CA ALA A 47 4.81 25.26 16.90
C ALA A 47 3.96 24.01 16.58
N GLN A 48 2.76 24.19 16.02
CA GLN A 48 1.92 23.08 15.56
C GLN A 48 2.50 22.40 14.33
N ARG A 49 3.05 23.16 13.37
CA ARG A 49 3.74 22.62 12.19
C ARG A 49 4.96 21.82 12.58
N GLU A 50 5.74 22.32 13.53
CA GLU A 50 6.92 21.64 14.05
C GLU A 50 6.55 20.38 14.85
N MET A 51 5.45 20.42 15.62
CA MET A 51 4.88 19.23 16.25
C MET A 51 4.44 18.20 15.20
N ILE A 52 3.79 18.64 14.11
CA ILE A 52 3.38 17.76 13.00
C ILE A 52 4.59 17.18 12.28
N ARG A 53 5.62 17.96 11.95
CA ARG A 53 6.87 17.47 11.33
C ARG A 53 7.58 16.47 12.24
N ARG A 54 7.60 16.68 13.56
CA ARG A 54 8.13 15.70 14.52
C ARG A 54 7.29 14.45 14.54
N MET A 55 5.97 14.57 14.57
CA MET A 55 5.06 13.42 14.50
C MET A 55 5.18 12.67 13.18
N GLU A 56 5.37 13.31 12.04
CA GLU A 56 5.64 12.63 10.76
C GLU A 56 6.95 11.84 10.79
N LYS A 57 7.92 12.31 11.57
CA LYS A 57 9.23 11.65 11.74
C LYS A 57 9.21 10.52 12.76
N THR A 58 8.30 10.53 13.73
CA THR A 58 8.29 9.58 14.88
C THR A 58 7.04 8.73 15.00
N ALA A 59 5.92 9.16 14.43
CA ALA A 59 4.70 8.37 14.41
C ALA A 59 4.89 7.20 13.44
N PRO A 60 4.39 6.00 13.79
CA PRO A 60 4.34 4.91 12.83
C PRO A 60 3.54 5.40 11.62
N PRO A 61 4.04 5.21 10.39
CA PRO A 61 3.37 5.77 9.24
C PRO A 61 1.97 5.20 9.15
N THR A 62 1.05 6.09 8.85
CA THR A 62 -0.32 5.71 8.49
C THR A 62 -0.39 5.62 6.98
N LEU A 63 -1.08 4.62 6.46
CA LEU A 63 -1.40 4.58 5.05
C LEU A 63 -2.91 4.27 4.93
N ASN A 64 -3.63 5.09 4.17
CA ASN A 64 -5.10 5.10 4.14
C ASN A 64 -5.78 5.16 5.53
N GLY A 65 -5.16 5.83 6.50
CA GLY A 65 -5.68 5.96 7.87
C GLY A 65 -5.41 4.77 8.80
N VAL A 66 -4.74 3.72 8.34
CA VAL A 66 -4.36 2.56 9.17
C VAL A 66 -2.93 2.75 9.68
N GLN A 67 -2.75 2.72 11.00
CA GLN A 67 -1.44 2.80 11.65
C GLN A 67 -0.65 1.50 11.44
N LEU A 68 0.55 1.60 10.87
CA LEU A 68 1.43 0.46 10.63
C LEU A 68 2.29 0.20 11.86
N TYR A 69 2.33 -1.02 12.38
CA TYR A 69 3.18 -1.35 13.53
C TYR A 69 4.61 -1.68 13.06
N THR A 70 5.57 -0.82 13.37
CA THR A 70 7.01 -1.03 13.19
C THR A 70 7.67 -1.21 14.56
N GLY A 71 7.53 -2.39 15.18
CA GLY A 71 8.08 -2.64 16.52
C GLY A 71 9.27 -3.60 16.48
N PRO A 72 10.44 -3.25 17.06
CA PRO A 72 11.60 -4.14 17.15
C PRO A 72 11.47 -5.25 18.22
N GLU A 73 10.42 -5.25 19.04
CA GLU A 73 10.43 -5.91 20.36
C GLU A 73 10.40 -7.46 20.38
N ARG A 74 10.37 -8.16 19.24
CA ARG A 74 10.40 -9.65 19.22
C ARG A 74 11.28 -10.30 18.15
N THR A 75 12.16 -9.54 17.49
CA THR A 75 12.99 -10.11 16.42
C THR A 75 14.36 -10.57 16.95
N PRO A 76 14.81 -11.80 16.66
CA PRO A 76 16.18 -12.22 16.95
C PRO A 76 17.19 -11.26 16.32
N THR A 77 18.34 -11.02 16.98
CA THR A 77 19.36 -10.05 16.52
C THR A 77 19.93 -10.31 15.13
N THR A 78 19.82 -11.54 14.62
CA THR A 78 20.25 -11.95 13.27
C THR A 78 19.18 -11.71 12.19
N LYS A 79 18.02 -11.18 12.57
CA LYS A 79 16.88 -10.93 11.69
C LYS A 79 16.40 -9.49 11.84
N LYS A 80 15.87 -8.92 10.76
CA LYS A 80 15.16 -7.63 10.81
C LYS A 80 13.67 -7.89 10.85
N GLY A 81 13.00 -7.29 11.83
CA GLY A 81 11.54 -7.33 11.93
C GLY A 81 10.98 -6.31 10.98
N LEU A 82 10.36 -6.77 9.89
CA LEU A 82 9.72 -5.90 8.92
C LEU A 82 8.21 -5.89 9.15
N THR A 83 7.58 -4.73 9.07
CA THR A 83 6.12 -4.66 9.08
C THR A 83 5.58 -5.37 7.86
N ILE A 84 4.70 -6.34 8.08
CA ILE A 84 4.08 -7.07 6.98
C ILE A 84 2.95 -6.20 6.43
N VAL A 85 2.93 -6.01 5.11
CA VAL A 85 1.85 -5.33 4.40
C VAL A 85 1.41 -6.19 3.22
N GLY A 86 0.10 -6.38 3.08
CA GLY A 86 -0.48 -7.23 2.04
C GLY A 86 -1.26 -6.40 1.03
N TYR A 87 -1.11 -6.68 -0.25
CA TYR A 87 -1.89 -6.12 -1.36
C TYR A 87 -2.69 -7.25 -2.02
N ASN A 88 -3.99 -7.05 -2.15
CA ASN A 88 -4.89 -8.09 -2.63
C ASN A 88 -5.57 -7.68 -3.93
N TYR A 89 -4.97 -8.10 -5.04
CA TYR A 89 -5.46 -7.84 -6.39
C TYR A 89 -6.41 -8.95 -6.91
N THR A 90 -7.00 -9.71 -5.99
CA THR A 90 -7.88 -10.85 -6.29
C THR A 90 -9.36 -10.49 -6.10
N ASP A 91 -10.26 -11.46 -6.32
CA ASP A 91 -11.70 -11.19 -6.27
C ASP A 91 -12.33 -11.25 -4.88
N SER A 92 -11.59 -11.71 -3.85
CA SER A 92 -12.11 -11.81 -2.48
C SER A 92 -11.08 -11.46 -1.41
N ALA A 93 -11.54 -11.00 -0.25
CA ALA A 93 -10.69 -10.65 0.88
C ALA A 93 -9.93 -11.85 1.47
N ILE A 94 -8.78 -11.56 2.07
CA ILE A 94 -7.94 -12.48 2.81
C ILE A 94 -8.13 -12.19 4.29
N THR A 95 -8.62 -13.16 5.06
CA THR A 95 -8.94 -12.99 6.48
C THR A 95 -7.79 -13.33 7.40
N ASN A 96 -6.79 -14.04 6.91
CA ASN A 96 -5.60 -14.37 7.67
C ASN A 96 -4.47 -14.64 6.70
N PHE A 97 -3.27 -14.16 7.01
CA PHE A 97 -2.07 -14.62 6.32
C PHE A 97 -0.84 -14.50 7.19
N SER A 98 0.22 -15.22 6.81
CA SER A 98 1.51 -15.19 7.49
C SER A 98 2.67 -15.25 6.50
N VAL A 99 3.81 -14.76 6.97
CA VAL A 99 5.09 -14.77 6.26
C VAL A 99 6.09 -15.53 7.14
N ASP A 100 6.57 -16.69 6.69
CA ASP A 100 7.44 -17.59 7.47
C ASP A 100 6.90 -17.86 8.88
N GLY A 101 5.58 -18.03 8.99
CA GLY A 101 4.87 -18.27 10.25
C GLY A 101 4.57 -17.02 11.08
N ALA A 102 5.09 -15.84 10.73
CA ALA A 102 4.71 -14.59 11.38
C ALA A 102 3.37 -14.09 10.85
N GLY A 103 2.37 -14.01 11.73
CA GLY A 103 1.02 -13.58 11.39
C GLY A 103 0.94 -12.11 10.97
N ALA A 104 0.09 -11.86 9.99
CA ALA A 104 -0.25 -10.55 9.49
C ALA A 104 -1.75 -10.25 9.69
N GLY A 105 -2.16 -9.00 9.48
CA GLY A 105 -3.58 -8.61 9.56
C GLY A 105 -4.41 -9.04 8.34
N ASN A 106 -5.70 -8.73 8.35
CA ASN A 106 -6.59 -9.01 7.22
C ASN A 106 -6.28 -8.09 6.02
N ILE A 107 -6.57 -8.56 4.80
CA ILE A 107 -6.39 -7.79 3.57
C ILE A 107 -7.71 -7.73 2.81
N GLU A 108 -8.32 -6.55 2.76
CA GLU A 108 -9.46 -6.28 1.89
C GLU A 108 -9.05 -6.35 0.41
N VAL A 109 -10.02 -6.53 -0.48
CA VAL A 109 -9.80 -6.38 -1.93
C VAL A 109 -9.32 -4.96 -2.22
N SER A 110 -8.23 -4.81 -2.98
CA SER A 110 -7.69 -3.52 -3.37
C SER A 110 -8.68 -2.72 -4.25
N SER A 111 -8.60 -1.41 -4.18
CA SER A 111 -9.32 -0.40 -4.95
C SER A 111 -8.35 0.70 -5.39
N ARG A 112 -8.83 1.64 -6.22
CA ARG A 112 -8.05 2.82 -6.61
C ARG A 112 -7.64 3.73 -5.44
N SER A 113 -8.40 3.71 -4.35
CA SER A 113 -8.20 4.58 -3.18
C SER A 113 -7.77 3.82 -1.92
N TYR A 114 -7.78 2.48 -1.96
CA TYR A 114 -7.43 1.64 -0.82
C TYR A 114 -6.78 0.36 -1.32
N SER A 115 -5.55 0.07 -0.95
CA SER A 115 -4.79 -0.94 -1.68
C SER A 115 -4.18 -2.05 -0.88
N TYR A 116 -4.15 -1.91 0.43
CA TYR A 116 -3.34 -2.78 1.25
C TYR A 116 -3.97 -2.94 2.65
N GLY A 117 -3.70 -4.08 3.27
CA GLY A 117 -4.04 -4.41 4.65
C GLY A 117 -2.88 -5.13 5.31
N GLY A 118 -3.14 -5.85 6.40
CA GLY A 118 -2.11 -6.75 6.92
C GLY A 118 -1.10 -6.15 7.91
N GLY A 119 -1.19 -4.85 8.23
CA GLY A 119 -0.24 -4.14 9.10
C GLY A 119 -0.09 -4.76 10.49
N ALA A 120 0.76 -5.77 10.61
CA ALA A 120 1.16 -6.40 11.85
C ALA A 120 2.65 -6.76 11.78
N CYS A 121 3.25 -6.97 12.96
CA CYS A 121 4.68 -7.23 13.08
C CYS A 121 4.97 -8.68 13.50
N CYS A 122 6.03 -9.31 12.98
CA CYS A 122 6.97 -8.84 11.95
C CYS A 122 7.45 -10.02 11.10
N ALA A 123 7.62 -9.81 9.80
CA ALA A 123 8.28 -10.80 8.94
C ALA A 123 9.73 -10.98 9.40
N PRO A 124 10.15 -12.22 9.70
CA PRO A 124 11.47 -12.48 10.25
C PRO A 124 12.50 -12.69 9.13
N ILE A 125 12.99 -11.60 8.52
CA ILE A 125 13.91 -11.69 7.37
C ILE A 125 15.38 -11.76 7.82
N PRO A 126 16.16 -12.76 7.37
CA PRO A 126 17.60 -12.84 7.64
C PRO A 126 18.35 -11.70 6.94
N GLN A 127 19.12 -10.89 7.67
CA GLN A 127 19.84 -9.74 7.10
C GLN A 127 21.10 -10.13 6.31
N GLU A 128 21.70 -11.27 6.64
CA GLU A 128 23.01 -11.69 6.12
C GLU A 128 22.91 -12.71 4.98
N LYS A 129 21.70 -13.17 4.63
CA LYS A 129 21.55 -14.15 3.55
C LYS A 129 21.55 -13.46 2.19
N PRO A 130 22.36 -13.92 1.22
CA PRO A 130 22.28 -13.42 -0.14
C PRO A 130 20.92 -13.81 -0.75
N LEU A 131 20.34 -12.88 -1.51
CA LEU A 131 19.14 -13.12 -2.30
C LEU A 131 19.50 -13.91 -3.58
N PRO A 132 18.58 -14.75 -4.11
CA PRO A 132 17.21 -14.93 -3.68
C PRO A 132 17.06 -15.88 -2.47
N ILE A 133 16.07 -15.62 -1.61
CA ILE A 133 15.69 -16.54 -0.52
C ILE A 133 14.24 -17.01 -0.67
N PRO A 134 13.93 -18.28 -0.37
CA PRO A 134 12.56 -18.76 -0.30
C PRO A 134 11.86 -18.18 0.93
N VAL A 135 10.59 -17.84 0.76
CA VAL A 135 9.70 -17.34 1.82
C VAL A 135 8.37 -18.08 1.70
N ASP A 136 7.88 -18.60 2.81
CA ASP A 136 6.60 -19.30 2.86
C ASP A 136 5.48 -18.31 3.18
N ILE A 137 4.52 -18.23 2.25
CA ILE A 137 3.31 -17.43 2.40
C ILE A 137 2.15 -18.38 2.63
N LYS A 138 1.42 -18.17 3.72
CA LYS A 138 0.26 -18.98 4.09
C LYS A 138 -0.93 -18.08 4.33
N TRP A 139 -2.11 -18.41 3.81
CA TRP A 139 -3.29 -17.55 3.90
C TRP A 139 -4.62 -18.30 3.89
N GLN A 140 -5.67 -17.59 4.28
CA GLN A 140 -7.07 -17.99 4.22
C GLN A 140 -7.92 -16.85 3.68
N ARG A 141 -8.90 -17.18 2.83
CA ARG A 141 -9.89 -16.23 2.30
C ARG A 141 -11.11 -16.11 3.20
N ASP A 142 -11.78 -14.96 3.10
CA ASP A 142 -13.11 -14.79 3.70
C ASP A 142 -14.16 -15.56 2.90
N GLY A 143 -15.20 -16.03 3.60
CA GLY A 143 -16.33 -16.73 2.98
C GLY A 143 -17.16 -17.57 3.93
N ILE A 144 -18.37 -17.92 3.51
CA ILE A 144 -19.24 -18.90 4.18
C ILE A 144 -18.91 -20.28 3.58
N GLY A 145 -18.47 -21.23 4.41
CA GLY A 145 -18.08 -22.58 3.98
C GLY A 145 -16.64 -22.93 4.36
N GLN A 146 -16.03 -23.86 3.60
CA GLN A 146 -14.65 -24.31 3.83
C GLN A 146 -13.66 -23.15 3.62
N ARG A 147 -12.78 -22.95 4.59
CA ARG A 147 -11.70 -21.96 4.56
C ARG A 147 -10.36 -22.71 4.59
N PRO A 148 -10.00 -23.43 3.52
CA PRO A 148 -8.76 -24.19 3.50
C PRO A 148 -7.59 -23.21 3.66
N TRP A 149 -6.57 -23.66 4.36
CA TRP A 149 -5.30 -22.95 4.37
C TRP A 149 -4.61 -23.19 3.03
N CYS A 150 -4.25 -22.11 2.36
CA CYS A 150 -3.42 -22.15 1.18
C CYS A 150 -1.98 -21.77 1.54
N THR A 151 -1.01 -22.42 0.92
CA THR A 151 0.42 -22.14 1.10
C THR A 151 1.14 -22.11 -0.24
N GLN A 152 2.02 -21.12 -0.40
CA GLN A 152 2.89 -20.97 -1.55
C GLN A 152 4.26 -20.46 -1.08
N THR A 153 5.31 -21.18 -1.45
CA THR A 153 6.69 -20.72 -1.30
C THR A 153 7.04 -19.83 -2.48
N VAL A 154 7.49 -18.60 -2.21
CA VAL A 154 7.88 -17.60 -3.21
C VAL A 154 9.32 -17.16 -3.00
N LEU A 155 9.95 -16.66 -4.05
CA LEU A 155 11.32 -16.12 -3.95
C LEU A 155 11.27 -14.62 -3.66
N LEU A 156 11.90 -14.22 -2.56
CA LEU A 156 12.30 -12.84 -2.36
C LEU A 156 13.54 -12.57 -3.21
N THR A 157 13.44 -11.59 -4.09
CA THR A 157 14.48 -11.24 -5.08
C THR A 157 14.78 -9.74 -5.05
N GLY A 158 15.78 -9.30 -5.83
CA GLY A 158 16.19 -7.90 -5.93
C GLY A 158 17.24 -7.50 -4.91
N PRO A 159 17.71 -6.24 -4.91
CA PRO A 159 18.62 -5.76 -3.89
C PRO A 159 17.87 -5.47 -2.59
N MET A 160 18.49 -5.76 -1.45
CA MET A 160 17.99 -5.31 -0.15
C MET A 160 18.16 -3.79 -0.05
N PRO A 161 17.10 -2.98 0.15
CA PRO A 161 17.27 -1.55 0.34
C PRO A 161 18.04 -1.31 1.64
N LYS A 162 18.84 -0.24 1.65
CA LYS A 162 19.60 0.19 2.84
C LYS A 162 18.67 0.38 4.05
N GLU A 163 17.48 0.90 3.79
CA GLU A 163 16.41 1.04 4.77
C GLU A 163 15.30 0.04 4.44
N ALA A 164 15.31 -1.12 5.09
CA ALA A 164 14.28 -2.14 4.96
C ALA A 164 13.27 -2.04 6.11
N ASN A 165 12.06 -1.53 5.90
CA ASN A 165 11.07 -1.35 6.97
C ASN A 165 9.81 -2.18 6.76
N TYR A 166 9.49 -2.52 5.51
CA TYR A 166 8.27 -3.23 5.13
C TYR A 166 8.57 -4.50 4.36
N PHE A 167 7.80 -5.54 4.64
CA PHE A 167 7.73 -6.75 3.83
C PHE A 167 6.38 -6.77 3.12
N GLU A 168 6.42 -6.56 1.81
CA GLU A 168 5.23 -6.49 0.98
C GLU A 168 4.89 -7.87 0.43
N VAL A 169 3.62 -8.27 0.53
CA VAL A 169 3.08 -9.47 -0.09
C VAL A 169 2.00 -9.05 -1.08
N HIS A 170 2.16 -9.41 -2.35
CA HIS A 170 1.21 -9.08 -3.41
C HIS A 170 0.52 -10.34 -3.91
N PHE A 171 -0.78 -10.44 -3.71
CA PHE A 171 -1.63 -11.53 -4.21
C PHE A 171 -2.26 -11.10 -5.54
N TYR A 172 -2.00 -11.85 -6.62
CA TYR A 172 -2.51 -11.55 -7.96
C TYR A 172 -3.68 -12.43 -8.37
N GLN A 173 -4.47 -11.92 -9.31
CA GLN A 173 -5.67 -12.58 -9.82
C GLN A 173 -5.42 -13.98 -10.41
N ASP A 174 -4.24 -14.21 -10.99
CA ASP A 174 -3.83 -15.49 -11.56
C ASP A 174 -3.40 -16.52 -10.50
N GLY A 175 -3.41 -16.14 -9.22
CA GLY A 175 -2.94 -16.97 -8.12
C GLY A 175 -1.45 -16.84 -7.84
N THR A 176 -0.72 -16.00 -8.57
CA THR A 176 0.69 -15.74 -8.26
C THR A 176 0.83 -14.85 -7.04
N ILE A 177 1.90 -15.07 -6.28
CA ILE A 177 2.30 -14.21 -5.17
C ILE A 177 3.70 -13.67 -5.45
N GLN A 178 3.88 -12.38 -5.20
CA GLN A 178 5.19 -11.73 -5.24
C GLN A 178 5.47 -11.03 -3.92
N VAL A 179 6.74 -11.03 -3.52
CA VAL A 179 7.19 -10.36 -2.30
C VAL A 179 8.27 -9.33 -2.61
N ALA A 180 8.31 -8.28 -1.81
CA ALA A 180 9.33 -7.23 -1.90
C ALA A 180 9.64 -6.66 -0.52
N ILE A 181 10.79 -6.01 -0.41
CA ILE A 181 11.16 -5.27 0.79
C ILE A 181 11.38 -3.81 0.41
N THR A 182 10.76 -2.92 1.17
CA THR A 182 10.76 -1.48 0.89
C THR A 182 11.03 -0.67 2.17
N ASP A 183 11.44 0.58 1.96
CA ASP A 183 11.63 1.59 3.02
C ASP A 183 10.29 2.18 3.49
N TYR A 184 9.32 2.28 2.58
CA TYR A 184 7.95 2.73 2.79
C TYR A 184 6.97 1.84 2.01
N PRO A 185 5.70 1.65 2.43
CA PRO A 185 4.80 0.83 1.65
C PRO A 185 4.53 1.44 0.27
N SER A 186 4.63 0.60 -0.75
CA SER A 186 4.48 0.94 -2.16
C SER A 186 3.07 1.42 -2.49
N ARG A 187 2.98 2.13 -3.63
CA ARG A 187 1.69 2.28 -4.30
C ARG A 187 1.21 0.93 -4.85
N PRO A 188 -0.10 0.78 -5.10
CA PRO A 188 -0.67 -0.47 -5.57
C PRO A 188 -0.15 -0.72 -7.00
N ARG A 189 0.33 -1.93 -7.27
CA ARG A 189 0.81 -2.30 -8.61
C ARG A 189 -0.33 -2.44 -9.62
N VAL A 190 -1.51 -2.80 -9.13
CA VAL A 190 -2.73 -2.92 -9.92
C VAL A 190 -3.77 -1.97 -9.39
N MET A 191 -4.17 -1.02 -10.23
CA MET A 191 -5.30 -0.13 -9.94
C MET A 191 -6.58 -0.81 -10.41
N MET A 192 -7.52 -1.02 -9.49
CA MET A 192 -8.79 -1.69 -9.80
C MET A 192 -9.96 -1.06 -9.06
N ASP A 193 -11.16 -1.29 -9.59
CA ASP A 193 -12.40 -0.98 -8.90
C ASP A 193 -12.84 -2.20 -8.07
N ARG A 194 -13.48 -1.95 -6.91
CA ARG A 194 -14.03 -3.00 -6.04
C ARG A 194 -15.50 -2.75 -5.76
N TYR A 195 -16.28 -3.81 -5.68
CA TYR A 195 -17.69 -3.77 -5.28
C TYR A 195 -17.84 -3.53 -3.77
N SER A 196 -17.03 -4.20 -2.96
CA SER A 196 -16.97 -4.03 -1.51
C SER A 196 -15.58 -4.36 -0.97
N PRO A 197 -15.27 -4.08 0.31
CA PRO A 197 -14.04 -4.55 0.95
C PRO A 197 -13.81 -6.07 0.82
N ALA A 198 -14.90 -6.85 0.82
CA ALA A 198 -14.84 -8.30 0.78
C ALA A 198 -14.76 -8.87 -0.65
N LEU A 199 -15.30 -8.17 -1.65
CA LEU A 199 -15.49 -8.69 -3.01
C LEU A 199 -15.14 -7.67 -4.08
N ARG A 200 -14.46 -8.11 -5.14
CA ARG A 200 -14.14 -7.26 -6.29
C ARG A 200 -15.35 -6.95 -7.14
N LYS A 201 -16.21 -7.94 -7.39
CA LYS A 201 -17.41 -7.83 -8.24
C LYS A 201 -18.68 -8.17 -7.45
N ALA A 202 -19.84 -7.72 -7.93
CA ALA A 202 -21.12 -8.11 -7.35
C ALA A 202 -21.43 -9.61 -7.57
N ASN A 203 -21.00 -10.16 -8.70
CA ASN A 203 -21.13 -11.57 -9.06
C ASN A 203 -19.93 -12.00 -9.94
N GLY A 204 -19.75 -13.32 -10.13
CA GLY A 204 -18.67 -13.85 -10.98
C GLY A 204 -17.26 -13.63 -10.42
N ASN A 205 -17.13 -13.57 -9.09
CA ASN A 205 -15.83 -13.56 -8.41
C ASN A 205 -15.17 -14.94 -8.55
N VAL A 206 -13.88 -14.97 -8.87
CA VAL A 206 -13.12 -16.21 -9.05
C VAL A 206 -12.06 -16.39 -7.96
N ASN A 207 -11.84 -17.64 -7.55
CA ASN A 207 -10.72 -18.01 -6.68
C ASN A 207 -9.74 -18.87 -7.48
N ASN A 208 -8.50 -18.39 -7.62
CA ASN A 208 -7.42 -19.05 -8.36
C ASN A 208 -6.28 -19.53 -7.45
N ASP A 209 -6.48 -19.59 -6.13
CA ASP A 209 -5.41 -19.95 -5.19
C ASP A 209 -4.77 -21.32 -5.50
N THR A 210 -5.60 -22.29 -5.91
CA THR A 210 -5.13 -23.65 -6.23
C THR A 210 -4.33 -23.76 -7.53
N GLN A 211 -4.20 -22.68 -8.32
CA GLN A 211 -3.38 -22.71 -9.54
C GLN A 211 -1.89 -22.81 -9.23
N HIS A 212 -1.45 -22.16 -8.14
CA HIS A 212 -0.04 -22.09 -7.77
C HIS A 212 0.23 -22.45 -6.30
N ALA A 213 -0.82 -22.54 -5.47
CA ALA A 213 -0.72 -22.88 -4.06
C ALA A 213 -1.21 -24.30 -3.76
N ARG A 214 -0.73 -24.85 -2.65
CA ARG A 214 -1.33 -26.02 -2.02
C ARG A 214 -2.40 -25.56 -1.04
N CYS A 215 -3.65 -25.97 -1.25
CA CYS A 215 -4.77 -25.64 -0.38
C CYS A 215 -5.38 -26.91 0.20
N GLY A 216 -5.63 -26.92 1.51
CA GLY A 216 -6.26 -28.05 2.20
C GLY A 216 -6.57 -27.75 3.67
N ASP A 217 -7.14 -28.73 4.33
CA ASP A 217 -7.23 -28.76 5.79
C ASP A 217 -5.84 -29.09 6.35
N GLU A 218 -5.43 -28.40 7.42
CA GLU A 218 -4.08 -28.52 8.03
C GLU A 218 -3.73 -29.94 8.50
#